data_AF-A0A850MIQ9-F1
#
_entry.id   AF-A0A850MIQ9-F1
#
_cell.length_a   1.000
_cell.length_b   1.000
_cell.length_c   1.000
_cell.angle_alpha   90.00
_cell.angle_beta   90.00
_cell.angle_gamma   90.00
#
_symmetry.space_group_name_H-M   'P 1'
#
loop_
_entity.id
_entity.type
_entity.pdbx_description
1 polymer ?
#
loop_
_entity_poly.entity_id
_entity_poly.type
_entity_poly.pdbx_seq_one_letter_code
_entity_poly.pdbx_strand_id
1 'polypeptide(L)'
;MPGISHLVFGLMLVIPFMLFAREKFNYKVATIFVLSNWVGPDSYWAWRFIGGDNFDLHALLPFLIWAIPLSLFYSYLSRFSFTKTERFFMIVDDGRREVSLKNAYILCVAGAAFHNFIDTLFHGGFPIDLFPEGSPYNIDLAWIGKWGEYMIPQGADILIIVGFISMIVTSLLIVHFLSRSLKDLLIFLGVIVGFIIFTQIVLGWSTFTERELSATTYTLFFIFLPLLTFAYVMNDVNKNPTKPSTQFISSESVLKLIAVVSLILAGGFLFLGLSPLFAPSIVNSLLGGYLGPSELLIIGLVVSVIAGIGVIGAVGLFFKNKICRNIIIFVSVLLWFFVFPFAIALVLSRSDIKNLFEKESSE
;
A
#
# COMPACT_ATOMS: atom_id res chain seq x y z
N MET A 1 3.45 12.41 -1.93
CA MET A 1 3.11 12.42 -0.49
C MET A 1 1.67 11.97 -0.39
N PRO A 2 1.34 11.01 0.49
CA PRO A 2 0.06 10.29 0.45
C PRO A 2 -1.12 11.23 0.70
N GLY A 3 -1.81 11.59 -0.38
CA GLY A 3 -2.96 12.49 -0.33
C GLY A 3 -4.15 11.87 0.38
N ILE A 4 -4.90 12.67 1.15
CA ILE A 4 -6.13 12.21 1.80
C ILE A 4 -7.19 11.71 0.79
N SER A 5 -7.13 12.21 -0.45
CA SER A 5 -7.90 11.74 -1.59
C SER A 5 -7.75 10.24 -1.80
N HIS A 6 -6.52 9.70 -1.77
CA HIS A 6 -6.29 8.27 -1.95
C HIS A 6 -6.96 7.43 -0.85
N LEU A 7 -6.84 7.87 0.40
CA LEU A 7 -7.51 7.21 1.52
C LEU A 7 -9.04 7.20 1.33
N VAL A 8 -9.64 8.35 0.99
CA VAL A 8 -11.08 8.48 0.79
C VAL A 8 -11.57 7.60 -0.37
N PHE A 9 -10.88 7.63 -1.51
CA PHE A 9 -11.23 6.81 -2.67
C PHE A 9 -11.10 5.31 -2.39
N GLY A 10 -10.01 4.89 -1.74
CA GLY A 10 -9.83 3.51 -1.32
C GLY A 10 -10.96 3.03 -0.41
N LEU A 11 -11.38 3.85 0.56
CA LEU A 11 -12.51 3.54 1.43
C LEU A 11 -13.84 3.47 0.66
N MET A 12 -14.10 4.42 -0.24
CA MET A 12 -15.31 4.44 -1.07
C MET A 12 -15.45 3.19 -1.94
N LEU A 13 -14.34 2.70 -2.50
CA LEU A 13 -14.34 1.45 -3.28
C LEU A 13 -14.65 0.22 -2.46
N VAL A 14 -14.20 0.19 -1.20
CA VAL A 14 -14.39 -0.96 -0.32
C VAL A 14 -15.86 -1.08 0.13
N ILE A 15 -16.60 0.04 0.25
CA ILE A 15 -17.98 0.06 0.74
C ILE A 15 -18.91 -0.87 -0.07
N PRO A 16 -18.97 -0.81 -1.43
CA PRO A 16 -19.75 -1.77 -2.21
C PRO A 16 -19.43 -3.22 -1.88
N PHE A 17 -18.15 -3.59 -1.79
CA PHE A 17 -17.76 -4.97 -1.46
C PHE A 17 -18.18 -5.37 -0.04
N MET A 18 -18.10 -4.44 0.91
CA MET A 18 -18.61 -4.67 2.27
C MET A 18 -20.12 -4.95 2.26
N LEU A 19 -20.89 -4.18 1.48
CA LEU A 19 -22.35 -4.34 1.35
C LEU A 19 -22.72 -5.66 0.64
N PHE A 20 -21.97 -6.08 -0.37
CA PHE A 20 -22.21 -7.34 -1.10
C PHE A 20 -21.72 -8.58 -0.36
N ALA A 21 -20.55 -8.53 0.26
CA ALA A 21 -19.96 -9.68 0.96
C ALA A 21 -20.58 -9.92 2.35
N ARG A 22 -21.16 -8.88 2.98
CA ARG A 22 -21.79 -8.93 4.30
C ARG A 22 -20.90 -9.67 5.32
N GLU A 23 -21.36 -10.79 5.86
CA GLU A 23 -20.65 -11.58 6.88
C GLU A 23 -19.36 -12.23 6.39
N LYS A 24 -19.16 -12.33 5.08
CA LYS A 24 -17.94 -12.87 4.46
C LYS A 24 -16.89 -11.77 4.21
N PHE A 25 -17.14 -10.54 4.64
CA PHE A 25 -16.23 -9.44 4.41
C PHE A 25 -15.03 -9.51 5.35
N ASN A 26 -13.82 -9.57 4.77
CA ASN A 26 -12.58 -9.58 5.50
C ASN A 26 -11.98 -8.17 5.59
N TYR A 27 -12.09 -7.54 6.76
CA TYR A 27 -11.58 -6.18 6.99
C TYR A 27 -10.05 -6.08 6.85
N LYS A 28 -9.30 -7.17 7.06
CA LYS A 28 -7.84 -7.16 6.90
C LYS A 28 -7.43 -7.13 5.43
N VAL A 29 -8.13 -7.86 4.57
CA VAL A 29 -7.95 -7.76 3.11
C VAL A 29 -8.22 -6.34 2.62
N ALA A 30 -9.33 -5.74 3.09
CA ALA A 30 -9.67 -4.35 2.79
C ALA A 30 -8.61 -3.35 3.29
N THR A 31 -8.12 -3.54 4.52
CA THR A 31 -7.10 -2.68 5.12
C THR A 31 -5.82 -2.68 4.29
N ILE A 32 -5.36 -3.87 3.85
CA ILE A 32 -4.15 -3.98 3.01
C ILE A 32 -4.37 -3.24 1.68
N PHE A 33 -5.50 -3.48 1.00
CA PHE A 33 -5.81 -2.79 -0.26
C PHE A 33 -5.83 -1.25 -0.09
N VAL A 34 -6.51 -0.75 0.93
CA VAL A 34 -6.62 0.70 1.20
C VAL A 34 -5.27 1.32 1.56
N LEU A 35 -4.48 0.65 2.41
CA LEU A 35 -3.14 1.16 2.78
C LEU A 35 -2.16 1.11 1.61
N SER A 36 -2.21 0.08 0.78
CA SER A 36 -1.42 0.01 -0.45
C SER A 36 -1.85 1.08 -1.47
N ASN A 37 -3.14 1.40 -1.55
CA ASN A 37 -3.61 2.52 -2.36
C ASN A 37 -3.25 3.89 -1.79
N TRP A 38 -3.23 4.04 -0.46
CA TRP A 38 -2.93 5.33 0.15
C TRP A 38 -1.44 5.63 0.19
N VAL A 39 -0.64 4.66 0.64
CA VAL A 39 0.78 4.88 0.98
C VAL A 39 1.71 3.97 0.16
N GLY A 40 1.21 3.08 -0.69
CA GLY A 40 2.04 2.10 -1.41
C GLY A 40 3.14 2.74 -2.25
N PRO A 41 2.83 3.32 -3.42
CA PRO A 41 3.82 4.00 -4.26
C PRO A 41 4.55 5.12 -3.52
N ASP A 42 3.79 5.93 -2.79
CA ASP A 42 4.29 7.06 -2.00
C ASP A 42 5.25 6.68 -0.86
N SER A 43 5.26 5.41 -0.41
CA SER A 43 6.22 4.96 0.61
C SER A 43 7.67 5.11 0.13
N TYR A 44 7.90 5.19 -1.18
CA TYR A 44 9.20 5.56 -1.77
C TYR A 44 9.80 6.82 -1.15
N TRP A 45 9.00 7.87 -0.88
CA TRP A 45 9.52 9.13 -0.37
C TRP A 45 10.25 8.97 0.97
N ALA A 46 9.81 8.01 1.78
CA ALA A 46 10.46 7.66 3.04
C ALA A 46 11.82 6.95 2.83
N TRP A 47 12.05 6.39 1.64
CA TRP A 47 13.23 5.61 1.24
C TRP A 47 14.06 6.25 0.12
N ARG A 48 13.71 7.46 -0.32
CA ARG A 48 14.37 8.20 -1.41
C ARG A 48 15.89 8.30 -1.22
N PHE A 49 16.36 8.33 0.02
CA PHE A 49 17.78 8.35 0.37
C PHE A 49 18.56 7.08 0.00
N ILE A 50 17.90 5.94 -0.25
CA ILE A 50 18.55 4.66 -0.61
C ILE A 50 18.68 4.50 -2.13
N GLY A 51 17.67 4.96 -2.89
CA GLY A 51 17.59 4.73 -4.34
C GLY A 51 17.82 5.96 -5.22
N GLY A 52 17.84 7.17 -4.63
CA GLY A 52 17.86 8.43 -5.37
C GLY A 52 16.66 8.58 -6.31
N ASP A 53 16.64 9.66 -7.10
CA ASP A 53 15.54 10.04 -8.00
C ASP A 53 15.28 9.06 -9.15
N ASN A 54 16.14 8.04 -9.31
CA ASN A 54 16.05 7.05 -10.38
C ASN A 54 15.09 5.88 -10.06
N PHE A 55 14.47 5.86 -8.88
CA PHE A 55 13.61 4.76 -8.42
C PHE A 55 12.17 5.23 -8.23
N ASP A 56 11.50 5.57 -9.33
CA ASP A 56 10.09 5.96 -9.25
C ASP A 56 9.19 4.76 -9.00
N LEU A 57 8.59 4.71 -7.80
CA LEU A 57 7.62 3.68 -7.42
C LEU A 57 6.19 3.98 -7.90
N HIS A 58 5.95 5.12 -8.56
CA HIS A 58 4.70 5.37 -9.31
C HIS A 58 4.74 4.65 -10.66
N ALA A 59 5.93 4.31 -11.17
CA ALA A 59 6.06 3.37 -12.27
C ALA A 59 5.72 1.93 -11.83
N LEU A 60 4.95 1.22 -12.66
CA LEU A 60 4.40 -0.11 -12.32
C LEU A 60 5.51 -1.13 -12.02
N LEU A 61 6.55 -1.19 -12.87
CA LEU A 61 7.59 -2.22 -12.78
C LEU A 61 8.46 -2.10 -11.50
N PRO A 62 9.00 -0.92 -11.14
CA PRO A 62 9.65 -0.72 -9.85
C PRO A 62 8.73 -1.04 -8.68
N PHE A 63 7.45 -0.70 -8.77
CA PHE A 63 6.49 -1.02 -7.73
C PHE A 63 6.27 -2.52 -7.55
N LEU A 64 6.25 -3.33 -8.62
CA LEU A 64 6.13 -4.79 -8.50
C LEU A 64 7.24 -5.39 -7.63
N ILE A 65 8.46 -4.84 -7.73
CA ILE A 65 9.59 -5.26 -6.88
C ILE A 65 9.37 -4.78 -5.44
N TRP A 66 8.95 -3.52 -5.25
CA TRP A 66 8.67 -2.96 -3.93
C TRP A 66 7.47 -3.60 -3.21
N ALA A 67 6.52 -4.14 -3.97
CA ALA A 67 5.38 -4.87 -3.45
C ALA A 67 5.80 -6.14 -2.69
N ILE A 68 6.99 -6.70 -2.95
CA ILE A 68 7.52 -7.88 -2.26
C ILE A 68 7.71 -7.60 -0.76
N PRO A 69 8.58 -6.65 -0.32
CA PRO A 69 8.72 -6.34 1.10
C PRO A 69 7.43 -5.83 1.74
N LEU A 70 6.63 -5.03 1.02
CA LEU A 70 5.31 -4.59 1.52
C LEU A 70 4.37 -5.77 1.76
N SER A 71 4.35 -6.77 0.87
CA SER A 71 3.48 -7.95 1.01
C SER A 71 3.86 -8.83 2.20
N LEU A 72 5.16 -8.94 2.50
CA LEU A 72 5.65 -9.63 3.70
C LEU A 72 5.13 -8.93 4.96
N PHE A 73 5.23 -7.61 4.99
CA PHE A 73 4.72 -6.79 6.08
C PHE A 73 3.20 -6.93 6.23
N TYR A 74 2.43 -6.75 5.15
CA TYR A 74 0.98 -6.79 5.19
C TYR A 74 0.41 -8.19 5.48
N SER A 75 1.03 -9.24 4.94
CA SER A 75 0.70 -10.63 5.31
C SER A 75 0.94 -10.86 6.81
N TYR A 76 2.02 -10.31 7.36
CA TYR A 76 2.28 -10.40 8.80
C TYR A 76 1.31 -9.55 9.64
N LEU A 77 1.01 -8.32 9.20
CA LEU A 77 0.02 -7.43 9.83
C LEU A 77 -1.36 -8.07 9.91
N SER A 78 -1.74 -8.90 8.94
CA SER A 78 -3.03 -9.61 8.95
C SER A 78 -3.20 -10.58 10.14
N ARG A 79 -2.17 -10.82 10.93
CA ARG A 79 -2.23 -11.57 12.19
C ARG A 79 -2.86 -10.79 13.33
N PHE A 80 -2.93 -9.47 13.22
CA PHE A 80 -3.35 -8.60 14.30
C PHE A 80 -4.74 -8.02 14.05
N SER A 81 -5.50 -7.85 15.12
CA SER A 81 -6.81 -7.19 15.13
C SER A 81 -6.81 -6.03 16.11
N PHE A 82 -7.60 -5.00 15.84
CA PHE A 82 -7.83 -3.91 16.79
C PHE A 82 -9.11 -4.19 17.57
N THR A 83 -9.01 -4.18 18.90
CA THR A 83 -10.17 -4.30 19.79
C THR A 83 -10.35 -3.01 20.58
N LYS A 84 -11.61 -2.56 20.71
CA LYS A 84 -11.95 -1.45 21.58
C LYS A 84 -12.05 -1.96 23.01
N THR A 85 -11.26 -1.39 23.90
CA THR A 85 -11.45 -1.51 25.35
C THR A 85 -12.29 -0.34 25.85
N GLU A 86 -12.69 -0.34 27.13
CA GLU A 86 -13.50 0.74 27.72
C GLU A 86 -12.88 2.14 27.56
N ARG A 87 -11.54 2.23 27.47
CA ARG A 87 -10.82 3.52 27.43
C ARG A 87 -9.93 3.71 26.20
N PHE A 88 -9.44 2.63 25.58
CA PHE A 88 -8.44 2.71 24.50
C PHE A 88 -8.62 1.61 23.43
N PHE A 89 -7.97 1.78 22.28
CA PHE A 89 -7.82 0.70 21.30
C PHE A 89 -6.59 -0.15 21.63
N MET A 90 -6.70 -1.47 21.49
CA MET A 90 -5.60 -2.41 21.72
C MET A 90 -5.38 -3.29 20.50
N ILE A 91 -4.11 -3.48 20.13
CA ILE A 91 -3.68 -4.46 19.13
C ILE A 91 -3.66 -5.84 19.79
N VAL A 92 -4.40 -6.79 19.21
CA VAL A 92 -4.51 -8.17 19.66
C VAL A 92 -3.89 -9.08 18.61
N ASP A 93 -3.08 -10.02 19.06
CA ASP A 93 -2.50 -11.06 18.22
C ASP A 93 -3.46 -12.26 18.11
N ASP A 94 -4.00 -12.50 16.91
CA ASP A 94 -4.93 -13.61 16.64
C ASP A 94 -4.20 -14.96 16.47
N GLY A 95 -2.87 -14.97 16.54
CA GLY A 95 -2.03 -16.17 16.46
C GLY A 95 -1.88 -16.76 15.04
N ARG A 96 -2.74 -16.35 14.09
CA ARG A 96 -2.70 -16.78 12.69
C ARG A 96 -2.65 -15.57 11.76
N ARG A 97 -1.79 -15.62 10.75
CA ARG A 97 -1.92 -14.72 9.60
C ARG A 97 -3.22 -15.08 8.92
N GLU A 98 -4.00 -14.08 8.50
CA GLU A 98 -5.28 -14.30 7.81
C GLU A 98 -5.14 -14.13 6.30
N VAL A 99 -4.20 -13.29 5.88
CA VAL A 99 -3.88 -13.03 4.47
C VAL A 99 -2.52 -13.66 4.17
N SER A 100 -2.50 -14.61 3.23
CA SER A 100 -1.27 -15.26 2.75
C SER A 100 -0.33 -14.27 2.06
N LEU A 101 0.95 -14.59 1.96
CA LEU A 101 1.93 -13.75 1.26
C LEU A 101 1.53 -13.49 -0.20
N LYS A 102 1.08 -14.54 -0.90
CA LYS A 102 0.55 -14.45 -2.27
C LYS A 102 -0.58 -13.44 -2.36
N ASN A 103 -1.55 -13.52 -1.44
CA ASN A 103 -2.72 -12.66 -1.45
C ASN A 103 -2.35 -11.22 -1.05
N ALA A 104 -1.47 -11.03 -0.08
CA ALA A 104 -0.95 -9.71 0.28
C ALA A 104 -0.22 -9.06 -0.90
N TYR A 105 0.57 -9.81 -1.66
CA TYR A 105 1.24 -9.30 -2.86
C TYR A 105 0.25 -8.85 -3.93
N ILE A 106 -0.76 -9.67 -4.22
CA ILE A 106 -1.84 -9.31 -5.16
C ILE A 106 -2.54 -8.02 -4.71
N LEU A 107 -2.85 -7.88 -3.41
CA LEU A 107 -3.47 -6.67 -2.87
C LEU A 107 -2.55 -5.45 -2.94
N CYS A 108 -1.24 -5.61 -2.71
CA CYS A 108 -0.27 -4.52 -2.85
C CYS A 108 -0.28 -3.96 -4.27
N VAL A 109 -0.17 -4.86 -5.27
CA VAL A 109 -0.14 -4.48 -6.69
C VAL A 109 -1.47 -3.86 -7.11
N ALA A 110 -2.60 -4.45 -6.68
CA ALA A 110 -3.93 -3.90 -6.94
C ALA A 110 -4.10 -2.49 -6.34
N GLY A 111 -3.68 -2.30 -5.08
CA GLY A 111 -3.74 -1.01 -4.41
C GLY A 111 -2.89 0.04 -5.11
N ALA A 112 -1.67 -0.29 -5.55
CA ALA A 112 -0.82 0.66 -6.28
C ALA A 112 -1.29 0.99 -7.69
N ALA A 113 -1.84 0.03 -8.43
CA ALA A 113 -2.49 0.32 -9.70
C ALA A 113 -3.67 1.29 -9.47
N PHE A 114 -4.44 1.12 -8.39
CA PHE A 114 -5.49 2.07 -8.04
C PHE A 114 -4.94 3.42 -7.53
N HIS A 115 -3.78 3.45 -6.87
CA HIS A 115 -3.11 4.69 -6.49
C HIS A 115 -2.77 5.52 -7.73
N ASN A 116 -2.15 4.88 -8.72
CA ASN A 116 -1.81 5.52 -9.98
C ASN A 116 -3.06 6.01 -10.73
N PHE A 117 -4.17 5.26 -10.68
CA PHE A 117 -5.46 5.73 -11.22
C PHE A 117 -5.87 7.09 -10.62
N ILE A 118 -5.81 7.22 -9.30
CA ILE A 118 -6.19 8.43 -8.58
C ILE A 118 -5.24 9.58 -8.92
N ASP A 119 -3.93 9.34 -8.92
CA ASP A 119 -2.95 10.38 -9.27
C ASP A 119 -3.18 10.95 -10.64
N THR A 120 -3.41 10.04 -11.58
CA THR A 120 -3.76 10.32 -12.94
C THR A 120 -5.01 11.23 -12.90
N LEU A 121 -6.15 10.80 -12.33
CA LEU A 121 -7.38 11.61 -12.32
C LEU A 121 -7.27 13.01 -11.69
N PHE A 122 -6.51 13.16 -10.60
CA PHE A 122 -6.57 14.37 -9.76
C PHE A 122 -5.37 15.31 -9.88
N HIS A 123 -4.20 14.83 -10.30
CA HIS A 123 -3.01 15.67 -10.41
C HIS A 123 -2.81 16.26 -11.82
N GLY A 124 -3.69 15.94 -12.79
CA GLY A 124 -3.80 16.64 -14.07
C GLY A 124 -2.46 16.86 -14.78
N GLY A 125 -1.94 15.82 -15.45
CA GLY A 125 -0.68 15.91 -16.20
C GLY A 125 0.43 14.97 -15.75
N PHE A 126 0.14 14.02 -14.84
CA PHE A 126 1.03 12.88 -14.64
C PHE A 126 0.81 11.87 -15.77
N PRO A 127 1.82 11.60 -16.61
CA PRO A 127 1.76 10.46 -17.51
C PRO A 127 1.73 9.17 -16.68
N ILE A 128 0.98 8.18 -17.16
CA ILE A 128 1.05 6.83 -16.62
C ILE A 128 2.35 6.23 -17.12
N ASP A 129 3.29 6.16 -16.20
CA ASP A 129 4.62 5.66 -16.45
C ASP A 129 4.60 4.11 -16.36
N LEU A 130 4.34 3.47 -17.51
CA LEU A 130 4.57 2.03 -17.65
C LEU A 130 6.07 1.71 -17.53
N PHE A 131 6.90 2.67 -17.90
CA PHE A 131 8.35 2.69 -17.84
C PHE A 131 8.81 4.00 -17.19
N PRO A 132 10.07 4.10 -16.72
CA PRO A 132 10.58 5.30 -16.07
C PRO A 132 10.25 6.60 -16.82
N GLU A 133 10.12 7.69 -16.07
CA GLU A 133 9.72 9.02 -16.55
C GLU A 133 10.46 9.41 -17.85
N GLY A 134 9.70 9.82 -18.87
CA GLY A 134 10.22 10.20 -20.19
C GLY A 134 10.24 9.09 -21.26
N SER A 135 9.71 7.91 -20.97
CA SER A 135 9.53 6.84 -21.97
C SER A 135 8.44 7.18 -23.00
N PRO A 136 8.64 6.93 -24.31
CA PRO A 136 7.63 7.18 -25.34
C PRO A 136 6.40 6.25 -25.24
N TYR A 137 6.43 5.28 -24.32
CA TYR A 137 5.36 4.32 -24.09
C TYR A 137 4.43 4.69 -22.91
N ASN A 138 4.64 5.86 -22.29
CA ASN A 138 3.83 6.32 -21.15
C ASN A 138 2.52 6.98 -21.62
N ILE A 139 1.42 6.81 -20.87
CA ILE A 139 0.07 7.24 -21.30
C ILE A 139 -0.27 8.62 -20.68
N ASP A 140 -0.43 9.66 -21.49
CA ASP A 140 -0.77 11.02 -21.00
C ASP A 140 -2.30 11.24 -20.88
N LEU A 141 -2.74 11.70 -19.71
CA LEU A 141 -4.15 12.02 -19.43
C LEU A 141 -4.68 13.32 -20.03
N ALA A 142 -3.83 14.29 -20.32
CA ALA A 142 -4.24 15.51 -21.01
C ALA A 142 -4.87 15.18 -22.39
N TRP A 143 -4.64 13.96 -22.88
CA TRP A 143 -5.23 13.39 -24.09
C TRP A 143 -6.57 12.70 -23.86
N ILE A 144 -6.82 12.16 -22.66
CA ILE A 144 -8.09 11.51 -22.28
C ILE A 144 -9.12 12.57 -21.84
N GLY A 145 -8.71 13.65 -21.16
CA GLY A 145 -9.60 14.74 -20.73
C GLY A 145 -10.27 15.53 -21.87
N LYS A 146 -9.76 15.42 -23.10
CA LYS A 146 -10.40 15.99 -24.32
C LYS A 146 -11.51 15.10 -24.90
N TRP A 147 -11.85 14.01 -24.24
CA TRP A 147 -12.92 13.10 -24.65
C TRP A 147 -14.28 13.80 -24.45
N GLY A 148 -15.06 13.88 -25.53
CA GLY A 148 -16.33 14.62 -25.60
C GLY A 148 -16.30 15.84 -26.52
N GLU A 149 -15.19 16.60 -26.56
CA GLU A 149 -15.11 17.81 -27.39
C GLU A 149 -15.06 17.55 -28.91
N TYR A 150 -14.51 16.40 -29.32
CA TYR A 150 -14.28 16.08 -30.75
C TYR A 150 -15.27 15.07 -31.36
N MET A 151 -16.07 14.38 -30.54
CA MET A 151 -16.94 13.26 -30.97
C MET A 151 -18.37 13.70 -31.32
N ILE A 152 -18.88 14.77 -30.69
CA ILE A 152 -20.26 15.25 -30.89
C ILE A 152 -20.56 15.60 -32.37
N PRO A 153 -19.61 16.11 -33.19
CA PRO A 153 -19.89 16.39 -34.59
C PRO A 153 -19.78 15.19 -35.56
N GLN A 154 -19.26 14.02 -35.14
CA GLN A 154 -18.79 12.97 -36.09
C GLN A 154 -19.56 11.65 -36.07
N GLY A 155 -20.69 11.55 -35.35
CA GLY A 155 -21.57 10.36 -35.41
C GLY A 155 -21.05 9.15 -34.62
N ALA A 156 -20.26 9.38 -33.56
CA ALA A 156 -19.72 8.34 -32.68
C ALA A 156 -20.71 7.75 -31.65
N ASP A 157 -22.02 7.93 -31.86
CA ASP A 157 -23.08 7.53 -30.91
C ASP A 157 -23.04 6.03 -30.59
N ILE A 158 -22.67 5.19 -31.57
CA ILE A 158 -22.55 3.74 -31.39
C ILE A 158 -21.39 3.38 -30.46
N LEU A 159 -20.26 4.08 -30.55
CA LEU A 159 -19.08 3.83 -29.71
C LEU A 159 -19.33 4.28 -28.27
N ILE A 160 -20.05 5.38 -28.07
CA ILE A 160 -20.52 5.83 -26.75
C ILE A 160 -21.44 4.78 -26.11
N ILE A 161 -22.40 4.25 -26.87
CA ILE A 161 -23.32 3.18 -26.40
C ILE A 161 -22.54 1.91 -26.06
N VAL A 162 -21.58 1.50 -26.90
CA VAL A 162 -20.70 0.34 -26.64
C VAL A 162 -19.84 0.56 -25.39
N GLY A 163 -19.32 1.77 -25.17
CA GLY A 163 -18.60 2.16 -23.95
C GLY A 163 -19.46 2.05 -22.70
N PHE A 164 -20.69 2.57 -22.73
CA PHE A 164 -21.65 2.48 -21.62
C PHE A 164 -22.06 1.03 -21.32
N ILE A 165 -22.38 0.24 -22.35
CA ILE A 165 -22.70 -1.18 -22.18
C ILE A 165 -21.49 -1.93 -21.61
N SER A 166 -20.28 -1.63 -22.07
CA SER A 166 -19.05 -2.24 -21.54
C SER A 166 -18.81 -1.88 -20.08
N MET A 167 -19.04 -0.63 -19.68
CA MET A 167 -18.97 -0.23 -18.27
C MET A 167 -20.01 -0.95 -17.42
N ILE A 168 -21.28 -0.98 -17.85
CA ILE A 168 -22.37 -1.67 -17.13
C ILE A 168 -22.08 -3.16 -16.99
N VAL A 169 -21.73 -3.83 -18.09
CA VAL A 169 -21.40 -5.26 -18.11
C VAL A 169 -20.20 -5.54 -17.21
N THR A 170 -19.15 -4.71 -17.26
CA THR A 170 -17.96 -4.92 -16.42
C THR A 170 -18.23 -4.65 -14.94
N SER A 171 -19.02 -3.63 -14.60
CA SER A 171 -19.48 -3.38 -13.23
C SER A 171 -20.33 -4.54 -12.69
N LEU A 172 -21.24 -5.08 -13.50
CA LEU A 172 -22.04 -6.27 -13.13
C LEU A 172 -21.16 -7.52 -12.99
N LEU A 173 -20.11 -7.64 -13.80
CA LEU A 173 -19.18 -8.76 -13.74
C LEU A 173 -18.28 -8.72 -12.51
N ILE A 174 -17.81 -7.55 -12.04
CA ILE A 174 -17.09 -7.44 -10.76
C ILE A 174 -17.90 -8.04 -9.61
N VAL A 175 -19.22 -7.79 -9.59
CA VAL A 175 -20.14 -8.36 -8.60
C VAL A 175 -20.29 -9.87 -8.78
N HIS A 176 -20.32 -10.37 -10.02
CA HIS A 176 -20.34 -11.81 -10.32
C HIS A 176 -19.06 -12.55 -9.86
N PHE A 177 -17.88 -11.90 -9.99
CA PHE A 177 -16.58 -12.50 -9.69
C PHE A 177 -16.29 -12.68 -8.19
N LEU A 178 -17.07 -12.07 -7.29
CA LEU A 178 -17.00 -12.36 -5.85
C LEU A 178 -17.22 -13.85 -5.52
N SER A 179 -17.81 -14.61 -6.45
CA SER A 179 -18.13 -16.03 -6.27
C SER A 179 -17.19 -17.01 -7.00
N ARG A 180 -16.36 -16.56 -7.95
CA ARG A 180 -15.65 -17.40 -8.93
C ARG A 180 -14.17 -17.66 -8.57
N SER A 181 -13.54 -18.60 -9.29
CA SER A 181 -12.14 -19.01 -9.06
C SER A 181 -11.12 -18.10 -9.78
N LEU A 182 -9.85 -18.10 -9.37
CA LEU A 182 -8.76 -17.37 -10.06
C LEU A 182 -8.70 -17.70 -11.55
N LYS A 183 -8.90 -18.98 -11.87
CA LYS A 183 -8.85 -19.49 -13.23
C LYS A 183 -9.91 -18.82 -14.09
N ASP A 184 -11.13 -18.70 -13.59
CA ASP A 184 -12.24 -18.06 -14.30
C ASP A 184 -11.97 -16.55 -14.51
N LEU A 185 -11.34 -15.91 -13.52
CA LEU A 185 -10.92 -14.52 -13.62
C LEU A 185 -9.85 -14.31 -14.69
N LEU A 186 -8.82 -15.17 -14.73
CA LEU A 186 -7.76 -15.10 -15.73
C LEU A 186 -8.28 -15.40 -17.15
N ILE A 187 -9.19 -16.36 -17.29
CA ILE A 187 -9.87 -16.63 -18.56
C ILE A 187 -10.64 -15.39 -19.00
N PHE A 188 -11.40 -14.78 -18.12
CA PHE A 188 -12.16 -13.57 -18.42
C PHE A 188 -11.28 -12.39 -18.82
N LEU A 189 -10.22 -12.12 -18.07
CA LEU A 189 -9.22 -11.11 -18.43
C LEU A 189 -8.59 -11.40 -19.79
N GLY A 190 -8.24 -12.67 -20.04
CA GLY A 190 -7.72 -13.11 -21.33
C GLY A 190 -8.70 -12.90 -22.48
N VAL A 191 -10.00 -13.15 -22.25
CA VAL A 191 -11.05 -12.89 -23.23
C VAL A 191 -11.22 -11.39 -23.48
N ILE A 192 -11.18 -10.54 -22.45
CA ILE A 192 -11.27 -9.09 -22.63
C ILE A 192 -10.05 -8.54 -23.35
N VAL A 193 -8.84 -8.92 -22.93
CA VAL A 193 -7.60 -8.50 -23.60
C VAL A 193 -7.59 -9.00 -25.03
N GLY A 194 -7.97 -10.26 -25.25
CA GLY A 194 -8.11 -10.84 -26.58
C GLY A 194 -9.16 -10.13 -27.44
N PHE A 195 -10.29 -9.73 -26.86
CA PHE A 195 -11.33 -8.95 -27.52
C PHE A 195 -10.79 -7.57 -27.92
N ILE A 196 -10.07 -6.88 -27.03
CA ILE A 196 -9.44 -5.59 -27.33
C ILE A 196 -8.43 -5.73 -28.47
N ILE A 197 -7.52 -6.69 -28.39
CA ILE A 197 -6.53 -6.96 -29.46
C ILE A 197 -7.23 -7.32 -30.77
N PHE A 198 -8.28 -8.14 -30.73
CA PHE A 198 -9.06 -8.51 -31.91
C PHE A 198 -9.74 -7.29 -32.54
N THR A 199 -10.38 -6.43 -31.74
CA THR A 199 -10.97 -5.19 -32.23
C THR A 199 -9.92 -4.26 -32.84
N GLN A 200 -8.69 -4.22 -32.32
CA GLN A 200 -7.59 -3.47 -32.93
C GLN A 200 -7.21 -4.00 -34.32
N ILE A 201 -7.09 -5.32 -34.46
CA ILE A 201 -6.72 -5.96 -35.73
C ILE A 201 -7.81 -5.73 -36.78
N VAL A 202 -9.09 -5.81 -36.37
CA VAL A 202 -10.23 -5.73 -37.29
C VAL A 202 -10.60 -4.29 -37.67
N LEU A 203 -10.56 -3.34 -36.72
CA LEU A 203 -10.97 -1.96 -36.93
C LEU A 203 -9.84 -1.05 -37.45
N GLY A 204 -8.61 -1.57 -37.50
CA GLY A 204 -7.46 -0.92 -38.14
C GLY A 204 -6.85 0.23 -37.33
N TRP A 205 -5.70 0.72 -37.81
CA TRP A 205 -4.84 1.73 -37.14
C TRP A 205 -5.54 3.08 -36.86
N SER A 206 -6.65 3.38 -37.55
CA SER A 206 -7.46 4.58 -37.30
C SER A 206 -8.12 4.57 -35.91
N THR A 207 -8.38 3.39 -35.34
CA THR A 207 -8.83 3.29 -33.93
C THR A 207 -7.69 3.51 -32.92
N PHE A 208 -6.43 3.40 -33.35
CA PHE A 208 -5.25 3.71 -32.53
C PHE A 208 -5.05 5.22 -32.35
N THR A 209 -5.44 6.00 -33.37
CA THR A 209 -5.52 7.47 -33.27
C THR A 209 -6.71 7.95 -32.44
N GLU A 210 -7.67 7.07 -32.14
CA GLU A 210 -8.84 7.40 -31.35
C GLU A 210 -8.68 7.03 -29.87
N ARG A 211 -9.11 7.97 -29.02
CA ARG A 211 -8.85 8.08 -27.58
C ARG A 211 -9.49 6.95 -26.74
N GLU A 212 -10.31 6.12 -27.37
CA GLU A 212 -11.11 5.07 -26.74
C GLU A 212 -10.28 3.85 -26.33
N LEU A 213 -9.24 3.51 -27.10
CA LEU A 213 -8.38 2.38 -26.76
C LEU A 213 -7.55 2.66 -25.52
N SER A 214 -6.98 3.87 -25.42
CA SER A 214 -6.25 4.32 -24.24
C SER A 214 -7.14 4.38 -23.01
N ALA A 215 -8.37 4.91 -23.14
CA ALA A 215 -9.35 4.95 -22.05
C ALA A 215 -9.80 3.55 -21.61
N THR A 216 -10.03 2.63 -22.56
CA THR A 216 -10.43 1.23 -22.28
C THR A 216 -9.30 0.49 -21.58
N THR A 217 -8.08 0.59 -22.11
CA THR A 217 -6.87 -0.01 -21.53
C THR A 217 -6.63 0.54 -20.11
N TYR A 218 -6.75 1.85 -19.95
CA TYR A 218 -6.63 2.52 -18.65
C TYR A 218 -7.65 2.00 -17.63
N THR A 219 -8.92 2.00 -18.01
CA THR A 219 -10.01 1.52 -17.15
C THR A 219 -9.82 0.04 -16.78
N LEU A 220 -9.32 -0.78 -17.70
CA LEU A 220 -9.03 -2.19 -17.45
C LEU A 220 -7.90 -2.41 -16.45
N PHE A 221 -6.73 -1.81 -16.69
CA PHE A 221 -5.54 -2.09 -15.88
C PHE A 221 -5.57 -1.38 -14.53
N PHE A 222 -6.17 -0.19 -14.46
CA PHE A 222 -6.08 0.67 -13.28
C PHE A 222 -7.38 0.74 -12.47
N ILE A 223 -8.51 0.24 -12.99
CA ILE A 223 -9.77 0.13 -12.24
C ILE A 223 -10.22 -1.34 -12.15
N PHE A 224 -10.51 -1.98 -13.27
CA PHE A 224 -11.15 -3.29 -13.26
C PHE A 224 -10.26 -4.41 -12.73
N LEU A 225 -9.01 -4.48 -13.19
CA LEU A 225 -8.05 -5.49 -12.74
C LEU A 225 -7.79 -5.38 -11.22
N PRO A 226 -7.55 -4.19 -10.63
CA PRO A 226 -7.48 -4.00 -9.19
C PRO A 226 -8.73 -4.47 -8.44
N LEU A 227 -9.93 -4.13 -8.93
CA LEU A 227 -11.18 -4.51 -8.27
C LEU A 227 -11.46 -6.02 -8.35
N LEU A 228 -11.14 -6.64 -9.49
CA LEU A 228 -11.28 -8.08 -9.67
C LEU A 228 -10.29 -8.88 -8.84
N THR A 229 -9.04 -8.41 -8.74
CA THR A 229 -8.02 -9.04 -7.89
C THR A 229 -8.35 -8.86 -6.40
N PHE A 230 -8.90 -7.72 -6.00
CA PHE A 230 -9.47 -7.51 -4.67
C PHE A 230 -10.58 -8.53 -4.37
N ALA A 231 -11.57 -8.66 -5.25
CA ALA A 231 -12.67 -9.62 -5.13
C ALA A 231 -12.17 -11.07 -5.05
N TYR A 232 -11.18 -11.42 -5.88
CA TYR A 232 -10.54 -12.73 -5.86
C TYR A 232 -9.90 -13.02 -4.51
N VAL A 233 -9.07 -12.10 -3.98
CA VAL A 233 -8.38 -12.30 -2.71
C VAL A 233 -9.37 -12.40 -1.54
N MET A 234 -10.43 -11.58 -1.55
CA MET A 234 -11.53 -11.67 -0.59
C MET A 234 -12.16 -13.07 -0.58
N ASN A 235 -12.41 -13.65 -1.75
CA ASN A 235 -12.96 -15.01 -1.86
C ASN A 235 -11.96 -16.09 -1.45
N ASP A 236 -10.68 -15.94 -1.83
CA ASP A 236 -9.63 -16.91 -1.55
C ASP A 236 -9.32 -17.01 -0.05
N VAL A 237 -9.22 -15.89 0.67
CA VAL A 237 -9.00 -15.88 2.12
C VAL A 237 -10.13 -16.59 2.87
N ASN A 238 -11.37 -16.44 2.40
CA ASN A 238 -12.52 -17.13 2.98
C ASN A 238 -12.54 -18.64 2.71
N LYS A 239 -12.13 -19.07 1.51
CA LYS A 239 -12.13 -20.48 1.10
C LYS A 239 -10.91 -21.24 1.57
N ASN A 240 -9.76 -20.57 1.65
CA ASN A 240 -8.45 -21.15 1.91
C ASN A 240 -7.78 -20.45 3.11
N PRO A 241 -8.32 -20.60 4.33
CA PRO A 241 -7.74 -19.95 5.50
C PRO A 241 -6.31 -20.43 5.75
N THR A 242 -5.42 -19.49 6.03
CA THR A 242 -4.02 -19.75 6.33
C THR A 242 -3.86 -20.54 7.62
N LYS A 243 -2.99 -21.56 7.58
CA LYS A 243 -2.67 -22.36 8.76
C LYS A 243 -1.88 -21.53 9.79
N PRO A 244 -2.05 -21.79 11.10
CA PRO A 244 -1.21 -21.18 12.12
C PRO A 244 0.28 -21.44 11.81
N SER A 245 1.10 -20.38 11.82
CA SER A 245 2.53 -20.53 11.53
C SER A 245 3.24 -21.21 12.70
N THR A 246 3.96 -22.29 12.44
CA THR A 246 4.94 -22.81 13.41
C THR A 246 6.07 -21.80 13.57
N GLN A 247 6.38 -21.48 14.82
CA GLN A 247 7.45 -20.54 15.13
C GLN A 247 8.80 -21.26 15.01
N PHE A 248 9.58 -20.89 13.99
CA PHE A 248 10.91 -21.48 13.74
C PHE A 248 12.03 -20.87 14.61
N ILE A 249 11.82 -19.66 15.15
CA ILE A 249 12.81 -18.91 15.93
C ILE A 249 12.25 -18.62 17.33
N SER A 250 13.03 -18.89 18.37
CA SER A 250 12.62 -18.63 19.76
C SER A 250 12.26 -17.15 19.98
N SER A 251 11.24 -16.91 20.81
CA SER A 251 10.75 -15.56 21.11
C SER A 251 11.84 -14.66 21.69
N GLU A 252 12.78 -15.23 22.45
CA GLU A 252 13.90 -14.48 23.03
C GLU A 252 14.92 -14.01 21.98
N SER A 253 15.23 -14.85 20.99
CA SER A 253 16.07 -14.45 19.86
C SER A 253 15.40 -13.39 18.99
N VAL A 254 14.09 -13.50 18.78
CA VAL A 254 13.29 -12.47 18.09
C VAL A 254 13.34 -11.15 18.86
N LEU A 255 13.15 -11.18 20.19
CA LEU A 255 13.20 -9.97 21.01
C LEU A 255 14.58 -9.28 20.94
N LYS A 256 15.68 -10.05 21.03
CA LYS A 256 17.04 -9.51 20.90
C LYS A 256 17.26 -8.85 19.54
N LEU A 257 16.82 -9.50 18.46
CA LEU A 257 16.90 -8.93 17.12
C LEU A 257 16.11 -7.60 17.04
N ILE A 258 14.88 -7.59 17.55
CA ILE A 258 14.05 -6.38 17.57
C ILE A 258 14.68 -5.27 18.41
N ALA A 259 15.30 -5.59 19.55
CA ALA A 259 15.99 -4.61 20.38
C ALA A 259 17.18 -3.99 19.63
N VAL A 260 18.00 -4.80 18.95
CA VAL A 260 19.11 -4.33 18.11
C VAL A 260 18.62 -3.45 16.97
N VAL A 261 17.61 -3.91 16.22
CA VAL A 261 17.06 -3.14 15.08
C VAL A 261 16.45 -1.82 15.58
N SER A 262 15.71 -1.84 16.69
CA SER A 262 15.12 -0.63 17.28
C SER A 262 16.21 0.35 17.72
N LEU A 263 17.32 -0.14 18.27
CA LEU A 263 18.44 0.70 18.68
C LEU A 263 19.15 1.33 17.48
N ILE A 264 19.36 0.57 16.39
CA ILE A 264 19.94 1.08 15.14
C ILE A 264 19.04 2.16 14.54
N LEU A 265 17.73 1.91 14.46
CA LEU A 265 16.77 2.89 13.93
C LEU A 265 16.70 4.14 14.79
N ALA A 266 16.56 3.99 16.11
CA ALA A 266 16.53 5.12 17.03
C ALA A 266 17.84 5.91 17.00
N GLY A 267 18.99 5.24 16.94
CA GLY A 267 20.30 5.89 16.78
C GLY A 267 20.42 6.65 15.46
N GLY A 268 19.95 6.06 14.36
CA GLY A 268 19.90 6.72 13.06
C GLY A 268 19.00 7.95 13.05
N PHE A 269 17.78 7.87 13.61
CA PHE A 269 16.89 9.02 13.75
C PHE A 269 17.45 10.08 14.70
N LEU A 270 18.14 9.68 15.76
CA LEU A 270 18.79 10.62 16.67
C LEU A 270 19.91 11.37 15.96
N PHE A 271 20.72 10.68 15.16
CA PHE A 271 21.72 11.30 14.31
C PHE A 271 21.09 12.28 13.33
N LEU A 272 20.03 11.88 12.62
CA LEU A 272 19.29 12.75 11.71
C LEU A 272 18.65 13.95 12.41
N GLY A 273 18.10 13.76 13.61
CA GLY A 273 17.47 14.83 14.38
C GLY A 273 18.45 15.85 14.94
N LEU A 274 19.67 15.41 15.28
CA LEU A 274 20.74 16.29 15.78
C LEU A 274 21.51 16.96 14.64
N SER A 275 21.52 16.37 13.45
CA SER A 275 22.26 16.87 12.28
C SER A 275 21.93 18.32 11.88
N PRO A 276 20.72 18.88 12.03
CA PRO A 276 20.45 20.30 11.78
C PRO A 276 21.29 21.26 12.64
N LEU A 277 21.76 20.84 13.83
CA LEU A 277 22.61 21.65 14.70
C LEU A 277 24.07 21.69 14.25
N PHE A 278 24.55 20.62 13.60
CA PHE A 278 25.96 20.42 13.29
C PHE A 278 26.27 20.51 11.79
N ALA A 279 25.32 20.14 10.94
CA ALA A 279 25.44 20.06 9.49
C ALA A 279 24.09 20.30 8.78
N PRO A 280 23.50 21.51 8.92
CA PRO A 280 22.18 21.83 8.36
C PRO A 280 22.11 21.69 6.83
N SER A 281 23.22 21.90 6.13
CA SER A 281 23.30 21.73 4.66
C SER A 281 23.05 20.29 4.21
N ILE A 282 23.49 19.29 4.97
CA ILE A 282 23.31 17.87 4.66
C ILE A 282 21.82 17.50 4.81
N VAL A 283 21.20 17.91 5.92
CA VAL A 283 19.79 17.61 6.19
C VAL A 283 18.88 18.35 5.23
N ASN A 284 19.19 19.61 4.91
CA ASN A 284 18.40 20.36 3.93
C ASN A 284 18.46 19.70 2.56
N SER A 285 19.64 19.21 2.14
CA SER A 285 19.78 18.43 0.90
C SER A 285 18.95 17.14 0.93
N LEU A 286 18.99 16.38 2.03
CA LEU A 286 18.21 15.15 2.20
C LEU A 286 16.68 15.38 2.18
N LEU A 287 16.23 16.55 2.63
CA LEU A 287 14.81 16.93 2.67
C LEU A 287 14.38 17.74 1.42
N GLY A 288 15.23 17.81 0.40
CA GLY A 288 14.90 18.44 -0.90
C GLY A 288 15.00 19.96 -0.94
N GLY A 289 15.59 20.60 0.08
CA GLY A 289 15.90 22.04 0.06
C GLY A 289 14.73 22.97 0.38
N TYR A 290 13.55 22.43 0.71
CA TYR A 290 12.32 23.21 0.86
C TYR A 290 12.10 23.84 2.24
N LEU A 291 12.96 23.53 3.22
CA LEU A 291 12.78 23.96 4.60
C LEU A 291 13.74 25.10 4.95
N GLY A 292 13.21 26.13 5.60
CA GLY A 292 14.04 27.18 6.16
C GLY A 292 14.84 26.70 7.38
N PRO A 293 15.85 27.48 7.83
CA PRO A 293 16.71 27.09 8.95
C PRO A 293 15.94 26.86 10.26
N SER A 294 14.89 27.63 10.50
CA SER A 294 14.07 27.54 11.73
C SER A 294 13.21 26.28 11.73
N GLU A 295 12.62 25.93 10.58
CA GLU A 295 11.82 24.73 10.39
C GLU A 295 12.67 23.47 10.53
N LEU A 296 13.87 23.47 9.93
CA LEU A 296 14.84 22.38 10.08
C LEU A 296 15.24 22.16 11.53
N LEU A 297 15.47 23.24 12.28
CA LEU A 297 15.80 23.17 13.70
C LEU A 297 14.66 22.56 14.53
N ILE A 298 13.43 23.03 14.33
CA ILE A 298 12.25 22.54 15.05
C ILE A 298 12.01 21.06 14.76
N ILE A 299 12.03 20.66 13.48
CA ILE A 299 11.86 19.26 13.07
C ILE A 299 12.99 18.41 13.67
N GLY A 300 14.24 18.88 13.61
CA GLY A 300 15.38 18.19 14.19
C GLY A 300 15.23 17.92 15.69
N LEU A 301 14.80 18.93 16.45
CA LEU A 301 14.54 18.79 17.89
C LEU A 301 13.42 17.78 18.18
N VAL A 302 12.31 17.85 17.47
CA VAL A 302 11.19 16.89 17.63
C VAL A 302 11.65 15.47 17.33
N VAL A 303 12.35 15.26 16.21
CA VAL A 303 12.89 13.95 15.83
C VAL A 303 13.90 13.45 16.87
N SER A 304 14.78 14.32 17.38
CA SER A 304 15.76 13.96 18.42
C SER A 304 15.10 13.52 19.72
N VAL A 305 14.03 14.19 20.16
CA VAL A 305 13.30 13.82 21.38
C VAL A 305 12.62 12.46 21.20
N ILE A 306 11.93 12.24 20.08
CA ILE A 306 11.28 10.96 19.77
C ILE A 306 12.32 9.83 19.69
N ALA A 307 13.44 10.08 19.01
CA ALA A 307 14.52 9.13 18.85
C ALA A 307 15.24 8.83 20.17
N GLY A 308 15.49 9.84 21.02
CA GLY A 308 16.09 9.66 22.34
C GLY A 308 15.22 8.81 23.27
N ILE A 309 13.91 9.06 23.28
CA ILE A 309 12.93 8.18 23.95
C ILE A 309 12.99 6.77 23.37
N GLY A 310 13.12 6.64 22.05
CA GLY A 310 13.32 5.37 21.34
C GLY A 310 14.58 4.63 21.77
N VAL A 311 15.72 5.31 21.96
CA VAL A 311 16.97 4.70 22.44
C VAL A 311 16.78 4.13 23.85
N ILE A 312 16.18 4.89 24.76
CA ILE A 312 15.88 4.43 26.13
C ILE A 312 14.97 3.20 26.09
N GLY A 313 13.91 3.25 25.27
CA GLY A 313 13.02 2.11 25.05
C GLY A 313 13.77 0.88 24.51
N ALA A 314 14.65 1.04 23.54
CA ALA A 314 15.35 -0.05 22.86
C ALA A 314 16.36 -0.73 23.79
N VAL A 315 17.09 0.05 24.60
CA VAL A 315 17.97 -0.48 25.65
C VAL A 315 17.15 -1.27 26.67
N GLY A 316 16.01 -0.73 27.11
CA GLY A 316 15.13 -1.41 28.06
C GLY A 316 14.50 -2.72 27.55
N LEU A 317 14.42 -2.93 26.23
CA LEU A 317 13.99 -4.22 25.65
C LEU A 317 14.95 -5.36 25.98
N PHE A 318 16.26 -5.11 26.08
CA PHE A 318 17.24 -6.14 26.48
C PHE A 318 17.03 -6.62 27.92
N PHE A 319 16.49 -5.75 28.77
CA PHE A 319 16.16 -6.02 30.16
C PHE A 319 14.69 -6.42 30.37
N LYS A 320 13.96 -6.76 29.28
CA LYS A 320 12.56 -7.21 29.33
C LYS A 320 11.65 -6.26 30.13
N ASN A 321 11.94 -4.95 30.11
CA ASN A 321 11.16 -3.96 30.84
C ASN A 321 9.84 -3.63 30.12
N LYS A 322 8.71 -3.84 30.81
CA LYS A 322 7.34 -3.66 30.27
C LYS A 322 7.06 -2.22 29.83
N ILE A 323 7.58 -1.22 30.54
CA ILE A 323 7.40 0.20 30.20
C ILE A 323 8.17 0.49 28.90
N CYS A 324 9.43 0.04 28.82
CA CYS A 324 10.26 0.21 27.62
C CYS A 324 9.66 -0.47 26.39
N ARG A 325 9.01 -1.64 26.54
CA ARG A 325 8.23 -2.28 25.47
C ARG A 325 7.14 -1.36 24.93
N ASN A 326 6.34 -0.77 25.82
CA ASN A 326 5.24 0.10 25.43
C ASN A 326 5.75 1.42 24.81
N ILE A 327 6.89 1.94 25.28
CA ILE A 327 7.57 3.10 24.67
C ILE A 327 7.95 2.78 23.22
N ILE A 328 8.61 1.65 22.96
CA ILE A 328 8.98 1.29 21.59
C ILE A 328 7.75 1.09 20.72
N ILE A 329 6.71 0.39 21.22
CA ILE A 329 5.45 0.26 20.47
C ILE A 329 4.90 1.64 20.10
N PHE A 330 4.84 2.59 21.04
CA PHE A 330 4.33 3.93 20.79
C PHE A 330 5.16 4.69 19.74
N VAL A 331 6.48 4.72 19.89
CA VAL A 331 7.39 5.40 18.94
C VAL A 331 7.29 4.77 17.55
N SER A 332 7.28 3.44 17.48
CA SER A 332 7.10 2.68 16.24
C SER A 332 5.76 2.94 15.55
N VAL A 333 4.69 3.14 16.31
CA VAL A 333 3.37 3.51 15.78
C VAL A 333 3.36 4.96 15.28
N LEU A 334 4.06 5.90 15.94
CA LEU A 334 4.21 7.26 15.40
C LEU A 334 4.97 7.29 14.07
N LEU A 335 5.94 6.37 13.91
CA LEU A 335 6.76 6.22 12.71
C LEU A 335 6.17 5.22 11.70
N TRP A 336 4.85 4.97 11.75
CA TRP A 336 4.22 3.92 10.94
C TRP A 336 4.40 4.10 9.43
N PHE A 337 4.53 5.34 8.95
CA PHE A 337 4.79 5.67 7.55
C PHE A 337 6.05 5.00 6.98
N PHE A 338 7.03 4.65 7.82
CA PHE A 338 8.24 3.95 7.39
C PHE A 338 8.07 2.43 7.27
N VAL A 339 6.89 1.85 7.58
CA VAL A 339 6.58 0.40 7.51
C VAL A 339 7.38 -0.47 8.49
N PHE A 340 8.71 -0.42 8.47
CA PHE A 340 9.59 -1.19 9.36
C PHE A 340 9.41 -0.85 10.85
N PRO A 341 9.31 0.43 11.27
CA PRO A 341 9.00 0.75 12.65
C PRO A 341 7.66 0.14 13.08
N PHE A 342 6.64 0.17 12.22
CA PHE A 342 5.36 -0.46 12.54
C PHE A 342 5.50 -1.98 12.70
N ALA A 343 6.31 -2.65 11.87
CA ALA A 343 6.58 -4.08 12.00
C ALA A 343 7.16 -4.43 13.38
N ILE A 344 8.02 -3.56 13.94
CA ILE A 344 8.54 -3.70 15.30
C ILE A 344 7.42 -3.66 16.33
N ALA A 345 6.50 -2.68 16.25
CA ALA A 345 5.36 -2.59 17.15
C ALA A 345 4.49 -3.87 17.11
N LEU A 346 4.26 -4.41 15.93
CA LEU A 346 3.51 -5.66 15.75
C LEU A 346 4.23 -6.85 16.39
N VAL A 347 5.54 -7.00 16.15
CA VAL A 347 6.33 -8.10 16.75
C VAL A 347 6.31 -8.01 18.28
N LEU A 348 6.45 -6.81 18.85
CA LEU A 348 6.38 -6.59 20.30
C LEU A 348 4.96 -6.82 20.87
N SER A 349 3.93 -6.75 20.04
CA SER A 349 2.54 -7.02 20.42
C SER A 349 2.15 -8.50 20.32
N ARG A 350 3.02 -9.37 19.79
CA ARG A 350 2.78 -10.81 19.75
C ARG A 350 2.62 -11.38 21.15
N SER A 351 1.72 -12.34 21.32
CA SER A 351 1.47 -12.96 22.63
C SER A 351 2.71 -13.62 23.22
N ASP A 352 3.49 -14.33 22.41
CA ASP A 352 4.71 -15.03 22.85
C ASP A 352 5.83 -14.07 23.27
N ILE A 353 5.94 -12.90 22.62
CA ILE A 353 6.89 -11.85 23.00
C ILE A 353 6.41 -11.11 24.23
N LYS A 354 5.12 -10.74 24.29
CA LYS A 354 4.49 -10.06 25.42
C LYS A 354 4.71 -10.83 26.73
N ASN A 355 4.57 -12.15 26.70
CA ASN A 355 4.76 -13.04 27.86
C ASN A 355 6.18 -12.99 28.45
N LEU A 356 7.20 -12.64 27.65
CA LEU A 356 8.57 -12.48 28.15
C LEU A 356 8.72 -11.32 29.15
N PHE A 357 7.80 -10.34 29.11
CA PHE A 357 7.80 -9.14 29.97
C PHE A 357 6.89 -9.30 31.19
N GLU A 358 6.11 -10.37 31.26
CA GLU A 358 5.14 -10.61 32.35
C GLU A 358 5.65 -11.63 33.37
N LYS A 359 6.56 -12.53 32.96
CA LYS A 359 7.15 -13.57 33.83
C LYS A 359 8.05 -13.04 34.96
N GLU A 360 8.66 -11.87 34.80
CA GLU A 360 9.55 -11.28 35.82
C GLU A 360 8.79 -10.50 36.91
N SER A 361 7.47 -10.33 36.79
CA SER A 361 6.66 -9.59 37.79
C SER A 361 6.03 -10.48 38.87
N SER A 362 6.35 -11.78 38.86
CA SER A 362 5.81 -12.81 39.77
C SER A 362 6.87 -13.51 40.62
N GLU A 363 8.09 -12.98 40.64
CA GLU A 363 9.13 -13.26 41.66
C GLU A 363 9.41 -11.94 42.40
#